data_AF-A0A958YCD0-F1
#
_entry.id   AF-A0A958YCD0-F1
#
_cell.length_a   1.000
_cell.length_b   1.000
_cell.length_c   1.000
_cell.angle_alpha   90.00
_cell.angle_beta   90.00
_cell.angle_gamma   90.00
#
_symmetry.space_group_name_H-M   'P 1'
#
loop_
_entity.id
_entity.type
_entity.pdbx_description
1 polymer ?
#
loop_
_entity_poly.entity_id
_entity_poly.type
_entity_poly.pdbx_seq_one_letter_code
_entity_poly.pdbx_strand_id
1 'polypeptide(L)'
;MTKDQKDTLFLLVKSMTKSEKRQFKLYVGRLGVNEDSKFLNLFNILDKAATYDEAAILKTGIVKKQQLANVKAHLYKQILISLRLNPSHQNLRSQLREQMDFASILYHKGLYKQALKILDKAKEVAIQNEEKNLAYEMVEFEKLIESQYITRSISGRADELTVQAKELSQSNVIASKLSNLSLQLYGVFLTAGYVKNEKETKRVQQYFEARMPKFDIKKLGFREKLWYYKAYLWYSFLLQDFLNCYKYALKWVSLFDEYPAMVELHPVFFLKGNNYLLESLFYLQNVEKYEEHLQ
;
A
#
# COMPACT_ATOMS: atom_id res chain seq x y z
N MET A 1 23.33 -21.56 -17.81
CA MET A 1 22.50 -21.06 -18.93
C MET A 1 21.06 -21.19 -18.46
N THR A 2 20.25 -20.16 -18.25
CA THR A 2 19.96 -18.95 -19.04
C THR A 2 19.93 -17.70 -18.15
N LYS A 3 20.87 -16.77 -18.38
CA LYS A 3 20.95 -15.45 -17.74
C LYS A 3 20.18 -14.39 -18.54
N ASP A 4 19.20 -14.82 -19.34
CA ASP A 4 18.31 -13.97 -20.17
C ASP A 4 17.13 -13.38 -19.38
N GLN A 5 17.16 -13.43 -18.05
CA GLN A 5 16.07 -12.93 -17.22
C GLN A 5 16.21 -11.44 -16.94
N LYS A 6 15.63 -10.66 -17.85
CA LYS A 6 14.96 -9.36 -17.64
C LYS A 6 15.73 -8.33 -16.80
N ASP A 7 16.62 -7.57 -17.46
CA ASP A 7 17.19 -6.34 -16.90
C ASP A 7 16.08 -5.43 -16.34
N THR A 8 16.21 -5.04 -15.08
CA THR A 8 15.15 -4.34 -14.31
C THR A 8 14.85 -2.97 -14.89
N LEU A 9 15.86 -2.27 -15.40
CA LEU A 9 15.69 -0.99 -16.06
C LEU A 9 14.98 -1.16 -17.40
N PHE A 10 15.33 -2.18 -18.19
CA PHE A 10 14.63 -2.47 -19.44
C PHE A 10 13.15 -2.77 -19.20
N LEU A 11 12.82 -3.57 -18.18
CA LEU A 11 11.43 -3.82 -17.79
C LEU A 11 10.68 -2.52 -17.47
N LEU A 12 11.29 -1.63 -16.68
CA LEU A 12 10.67 -0.35 -16.33
C LEU A 12 10.44 0.52 -17.57
N VAL A 13 11.42 0.64 -18.46
CA VAL A 13 11.27 1.40 -19.71
C VAL A 13 10.14 0.83 -20.58
N LYS A 14 9.99 -0.50 -20.61
CA LYS A 14 8.94 -1.17 -21.38
C LYS A 14 7.56 -1.12 -20.76
N SER A 15 7.45 -1.02 -19.43
CA SER A 15 6.15 -0.84 -18.77
C SER A 15 5.59 0.57 -18.93
N MET A 16 6.41 1.55 -19.31
CA MET A 16 5.96 2.93 -19.49
C MET A 16 5.08 3.10 -20.74
N THR A 17 4.00 3.86 -20.59
CA THR A 17 3.13 4.33 -21.67
C THR A 17 3.84 5.35 -22.56
N LYS A 18 3.30 5.58 -23.77
CA LYS A 18 3.81 6.63 -24.68
C LYS A 18 3.82 8.03 -24.02
N SER A 19 2.80 8.33 -23.22
CA SER A 19 2.68 9.60 -22.49
C SER A 19 3.78 9.76 -21.45
N GLU A 20 4.02 8.74 -20.63
CA GLU A 20 5.07 8.75 -19.60
C GLU A 20 6.47 8.88 -20.21
N LYS A 21 6.73 8.19 -21.32
CA LYS A 21 8.01 8.30 -22.04
C LYS A 21 8.24 9.71 -22.57
N ARG A 22 7.20 10.36 -23.09
CA ARG A 22 7.25 11.76 -23.51
C ARG A 22 7.52 12.69 -22.34
N GLN A 23 6.81 12.49 -21.21
CA GLN A 23 7.01 13.29 -20.00
C GLN A 23 8.44 13.15 -19.47
N PHE A 24 9.00 11.93 -19.45
CA PHE A 24 10.38 11.70 -19.03
C PHE A 24 11.38 12.49 -19.88
N LYS A 25 11.24 12.48 -21.21
CA LYS A 25 12.09 13.27 -22.11
C LYS A 25 12.00 14.77 -21.82
N LEU A 26 10.78 15.30 -21.60
CA LEU A 26 10.58 16.71 -21.22
C LEU A 26 11.19 17.04 -19.85
N TYR A 27 11.04 16.14 -18.88
CA TYR A 27 11.62 16.28 -17.54
C TYR A 27 13.15 16.40 -17.60
N VAL A 28 13.81 15.52 -18.36
CA VAL A 28 15.27 15.56 -18.55
C VAL A 28 15.71 16.85 -19.26
N GLY A 29 14.99 17.28 -20.31
CA GLY A 29 15.31 18.52 -21.02
C GLY A 29 15.25 19.78 -20.14
N ARG A 30 14.37 19.81 -19.12
CA ARG A 30 14.28 20.95 -18.17
C ARG A 30 15.43 21.01 -17.18
N LEU A 31 16.12 19.90 -16.91
CA LEU A 31 17.23 19.85 -15.96
C LEU A 31 18.52 20.46 -16.52
N GLY A 32 18.49 21.05 -17.72
CA GLY A 32 19.70 21.56 -18.41
C GLY A 32 20.65 20.45 -18.82
N VAL A 33 20.18 19.20 -18.80
CA VAL A 33 20.93 18.04 -19.25
C VAL A 33 20.83 18.00 -20.78
N ASN A 34 21.96 18.19 -21.47
CA ASN A 34 22.01 18.11 -22.93
C ASN A 34 21.28 16.87 -23.47
N GLU A 35 20.62 17.00 -24.62
CA GLU A 35 19.99 15.87 -25.32
C GLU A 35 21.00 14.74 -25.61
N ASP A 36 22.29 15.06 -25.67
CA ASP A 36 23.43 14.15 -25.81
C ASP A 36 23.84 13.42 -24.51
N SER A 37 23.11 13.59 -23.40
CA SER A 37 23.46 12.91 -22.16
C SER A 37 23.40 11.39 -22.33
N LYS A 38 24.47 10.71 -21.87
CA LYS A 38 24.66 9.26 -22.03
C LYS A 38 23.47 8.43 -21.54
N PHE A 39 22.77 8.90 -20.51
CA PHE A 39 21.61 8.19 -19.95
C PHE A 39 20.32 8.40 -20.77
N LEU A 40 20.12 9.58 -21.38
CA LEU A 40 18.97 9.80 -22.26
C LEU A 40 19.12 9.01 -23.57
N ASN A 41 20.34 8.95 -24.09
CA ASN A 41 20.66 8.10 -25.23
C ASN A 41 20.47 6.60 -24.90
N LEU A 42 20.90 6.15 -23.72
CA LEU A 42 20.60 4.81 -23.24
C LEU A 42 19.09 4.55 -23.15
N PHE A 43 18.30 5.50 -22.64
CA PHE A 43 16.84 5.38 -22.60
C PHE A 43 16.24 5.18 -23.99
N ASN A 44 16.66 5.97 -24.97
CA ASN A 44 16.17 5.86 -26.35
C ASN A 44 16.50 4.51 -26.98
N ILE A 45 17.68 3.93 -26.68
CA ILE A 45 18.04 2.58 -27.14
C ILE A 45 17.10 1.55 -26.51
N LEU A 46 16.93 1.58 -25.18
CA LEU A 46 16.09 0.63 -24.45
C LEU A 46 14.62 0.74 -24.87
N ASP A 47 14.13 1.94 -25.14
CA ASP A 47 12.77 2.18 -25.60
C ASP A 47 12.50 1.54 -26.98
N LYS A 48 13.47 1.60 -27.89
CA LYS A 48 13.35 1.01 -29.24
C LYS A 48 13.63 -0.50 -29.29
N ALA A 49 14.51 -1.00 -28.43
CA ALA A 49 14.94 -2.40 -28.46
C ALA A 49 13.80 -3.37 -28.12
N ALA A 50 13.62 -4.46 -28.87
CA ALA A 50 12.58 -5.48 -28.58
C ALA A 50 12.93 -6.33 -27.35
N THR A 51 14.22 -6.66 -27.20
CA THR A 51 14.78 -7.45 -26.11
C THR A 51 15.99 -6.73 -25.50
N TYR A 52 16.36 -7.13 -24.29
CA TYR A 52 17.54 -6.59 -23.63
C TYR A 52 18.80 -7.27 -24.15
N ASP A 53 19.75 -6.49 -24.70
CA ASP A 53 21.06 -6.96 -25.13
C ASP A 53 22.15 -5.96 -24.70
N GLU A 54 22.96 -6.35 -23.72
CA GLU A 54 24.06 -5.53 -23.22
C GLU A 54 25.16 -5.31 -24.27
N ALA A 55 25.48 -6.34 -25.06
CA ALA A 55 26.51 -6.24 -26.07
C ALA A 55 26.10 -5.28 -27.18
N ALA A 56 24.82 -5.29 -27.59
CA ALA A 56 24.28 -4.31 -28.53
C ALA A 56 24.38 -2.88 -27.99
N ILE A 57 24.06 -2.66 -26.70
CA ILE A 57 24.21 -1.35 -26.06
C ILE A 57 25.66 -0.88 -26.09
N LEU A 58 26.63 -1.74 -25.73
CA LEU A 58 28.05 -1.38 -25.72
C LEU A 58 28.59 -1.09 -27.13
N LYS A 59 28.09 -1.78 -28.16
CA LYS A 59 28.45 -1.53 -29.57
C LYS A 59 28.05 -0.13 -30.05
N THR A 60 27.06 0.52 -29.43
CA THR A 60 26.66 1.89 -29.80
C THR A 60 27.69 2.95 -29.42
N GLY A 61 28.67 2.63 -28.56
CA GLY A 61 29.73 3.55 -28.15
C GLY A 61 29.30 4.67 -27.19
N ILE A 62 28.01 4.78 -26.85
CA ILE A 62 27.46 5.83 -25.98
C ILE A 62 27.96 5.70 -24.54
N VAL A 63 28.23 4.47 -24.10
CA VAL A 63 28.69 4.14 -22.74
C VAL A 63 29.80 3.09 -22.77
N LYS A 64 30.86 3.33 -22.00
CA LYS A 64 31.90 2.31 -21.76
C LYS A 64 31.36 1.22 -20.85
N LYS A 65 31.85 -0.01 -20.98
CA LYS A 65 31.46 -1.16 -20.12
C LYS A 65 31.55 -0.84 -18.62
N GLN A 66 32.62 -0.16 -18.21
CA GLN A 66 32.84 0.27 -16.82
C GLN A 66 31.81 1.29 -16.33
N GLN A 67 31.21 2.08 -17.23
CA GLN A 67 30.26 3.14 -16.90
C GLN A 67 28.80 2.66 -16.95
N LEU A 68 28.52 1.57 -17.66
CA LEU A 68 27.17 1.13 -17.95
C LEU A 68 26.34 0.92 -16.68
N ALA A 69 26.88 0.25 -15.66
CA ALA A 69 26.18 0.02 -14.40
C ALA A 69 25.73 1.34 -13.73
N ASN A 70 26.61 2.33 -13.65
CA ASN A 70 26.31 3.64 -13.06
C ASN A 70 25.30 4.41 -13.89
N VAL A 71 25.42 4.37 -15.22
CA VAL A 71 24.47 5.04 -16.12
C VAL A 71 23.09 4.39 -16.04
N LYS A 72 23.00 3.06 -15.94
CA LYS A 72 21.73 2.35 -15.70
C LYS A 72 21.10 2.75 -14.38
N ALA A 73 21.86 2.76 -13.29
CA ALA A 73 21.36 3.14 -11.97
C ALA A 73 20.87 4.60 -11.93
N HIS A 74 21.61 5.51 -12.57
CA HIS A 74 21.20 6.90 -12.72
C HIS A 74 19.92 7.02 -13.55
N LEU A 75 19.85 6.37 -14.71
CA LEU A 75 18.66 6.39 -15.56
C LEU A 75 17.43 5.86 -14.82
N TYR A 76 17.56 4.72 -14.14
CA TYR A 76 16.50 4.13 -13.33
C TYR A 76 15.96 5.12 -12.29
N LYS A 77 16.86 5.78 -11.54
CA LYS A 77 16.48 6.80 -10.55
C LYS A 77 15.75 7.98 -11.20
N GLN A 78 16.23 8.49 -12.33
CA GLN A 78 15.61 9.63 -13.01
C GLN A 78 14.22 9.28 -13.57
N ILE A 79 14.04 8.07 -14.10
CA ILE A 79 12.72 7.59 -14.55
C ILE A 79 11.75 7.57 -13.36
N LEU A 80 12.15 7.00 -12.22
CA LEU A 80 11.29 6.95 -11.03
C LEU A 80 10.91 8.34 -10.52
N ILE A 81 11.85 9.29 -10.51
CA ILE A 81 11.54 10.69 -10.12
C ILE A 81 10.54 11.30 -11.10
N SER A 82 10.74 11.14 -12.40
CA SER A 82 9.81 11.66 -13.41
C SER A 82 8.42 11.04 -13.31
N LEU A 83 8.32 9.72 -13.07
CA LEU A 83 7.05 9.04 -12.89
C LEU A 83 6.33 9.52 -11.62
N ARG A 84 7.06 9.74 -10.53
CA ARG A 84 6.50 10.32 -9.29
C ARG A 84 5.89 11.70 -9.52
N LEU A 85 6.46 12.51 -10.41
CA LEU A 85 5.94 13.85 -10.74
C LEU A 85 4.72 13.81 -11.67
N ASN A 86 4.33 12.64 -12.20
CA ASN A 86 3.15 12.51 -13.04
C ASN A 86 1.86 12.42 -12.19
N PRO A 87 0.86 13.28 -12.43
CA PRO A 87 -0.44 13.19 -11.76
C PRO A 87 -1.11 11.82 -11.84
N SER A 88 -0.90 11.05 -12.92
CA SER A 88 -1.49 9.70 -13.04
C SER A 88 -0.97 8.69 -12.01
N HIS A 89 0.19 8.96 -11.40
CA HIS A 89 0.80 8.12 -10.36
C HIS A 89 0.56 8.65 -8.95
N GLN A 90 -0.16 9.76 -8.81
CA GLN A 90 -0.46 10.37 -7.52
C GLN A 90 -1.67 9.69 -6.88
N ASN A 91 -1.42 8.59 -6.16
CA ASN A 91 -2.41 8.01 -5.26
C ASN A 91 -2.52 8.81 -3.95
N LEU A 92 -3.59 8.58 -3.20
CA LEU A 92 -3.85 9.26 -1.93
C LEU A 92 -2.65 9.22 -0.96
N ARG A 93 -2.00 8.06 -0.80
CA ARG A 93 -0.83 7.93 0.09
C ARG A 93 0.36 8.75 -0.38
N SER A 94 0.56 8.88 -1.69
CA SER A 94 1.60 9.74 -2.25
C SER A 94 1.31 11.21 -1.95
N GLN A 95 0.06 11.64 -2.11
CA GLN A 95 -0.37 13.01 -1.80
C GLN A 95 -0.22 13.32 -0.30
N LEU A 96 -0.64 12.41 0.59
CA LEU A 96 -0.49 12.58 2.04
C LEU A 96 0.99 12.71 2.45
N ARG A 97 1.88 11.89 1.88
CA ARG A 97 3.32 11.99 2.13
C ARG A 97 3.92 13.28 1.60
N GLU A 98 3.48 13.74 0.44
CA GLU A 98 3.89 15.04 -0.10
C GLU A 98 3.48 16.20 0.83
N GLN A 99 2.27 16.14 1.43
CA GLN A 99 1.87 17.13 2.44
C GLN A 99 2.79 17.08 3.67
N MET A 100 3.21 15.90 4.11
CA MET A 100 4.19 15.78 5.20
C MET A 100 5.56 16.36 4.83
N ASP A 101 6.02 16.14 3.60
CA ASP A 101 7.26 16.74 3.09
C ASP A 101 7.16 18.28 3.08
N PHE A 102 6.03 18.84 2.64
CA PHE A 102 5.79 20.29 2.71
C PHE A 102 5.76 20.81 4.16
N ALA A 103 5.10 20.11 5.07
CA ALA A 103 5.11 20.46 6.49
C ALA A 103 6.53 20.44 7.07
N SER A 104 7.35 19.45 6.71
CA SER A 104 8.76 19.36 7.12
C SER A 104 9.60 20.53 6.59
N ILE A 105 9.43 20.89 5.32
CA ILE A 105 10.11 22.05 4.72
C ILE A 105 9.74 23.34 5.46
N LEU A 106 8.44 23.54 5.74
CA LEU A 106 7.96 24.72 6.46
C LEU A 106 8.49 24.76 7.89
N TYR A 107 8.50 23.62 8.58
CA TYR A 107 9.09 23.48 9.92
C TYR A 107 10.56 23.90 9.92
N HIS A 108 11.38 23.37 9.01
CA HIS A 108 12.80 23.73 8.91
C HIS A 108 13.05 25.19 8.52
N LYS A 109 12.07 25.85 7.89
CA LYS A 109 12.08 27.29 7.59
C LYS A 109 11.57 28.15 8.75
N GLY A 110 11.19 27.57 9.90
CA GLY A 110 10.62 28.28 11.04
C GLY A 110 9.14 28.69 10.87
N LEU A 111 8.47 28.21 9.81
CA LEU A 111 7.09 28.55 9.48
C LEU A 111 6.10 27.58 10.16
N TYR A 112 6.19 27.46 11.49
CA TYR A 112 5.50 26.42 12.27
C TYR A 112 3.97 26.43 12.13
N LYS A 113 3.34 27.60 12.14
CA LYS A 113 1.88 27.72 11.95
C LYS A 113 1.41 27.22 10.59
N GLN A 114 2.23 27.42 9.55
CA GLN A 114 1.92 26.93 8.21
C GLN A 114 2.09 25.41 8.14
N ALA A 115 3.15 24.87 8.77
CA ALA A 115 3.36 23.43 8.89
C ALA A 115 2.17 22.75 9.59
N LEU A 116 1.75 23.28 10.76
CA LEU A 116 0.59 22.76 11.51
C LEU A 116 -0.69 22.78 10.68
N LYS A 117 -0.94 23.84 9.90
CA LYS A 117 -2.12 23.92 9.03
C LYS A 117 -2.13 22.84 7.94
N ILE A 118 -0.97 22.52 7.37
CA ILE A 118 -0.84 21.43 6.40
C ILE A 118 -1.08 20.08 7.08
N LEU A 119 -0.46 19.86 8.24
CA LEU A 119 -0.59 18.61 9.00
C LEU A 119 -2.04 18.34 9.41
N ASP A 120 -2.75 19.35 9.91
CA ASP A 120 -4.13 19.20 10.39
C ASP A 120 -5.07 18.76 9.26
N LYS A 121 -4.98 19.43 8.10
CA LYS A 121 -5.75 19.06 6.90
C LYS A 121 -5.37 17.68 6.36
N ALA A 122 -4.08 17.37 6.29
CA ALA A 122 -3.62 16.07 5.79
C ALA A 122 -4.03 14.92 6.72
N LYS A 123 -4.01 15.15 8.03
CA LYS A 123 -4.45 14.20 9.06
C LYS A 123 -5.94 13.87 8.94
N GLU A 124 -6.80 14.87 8.76
CA GLU A 124 -8.24 14.65 8.53
C GLU A 124 -8.48 13.74 7.32
N VAL A 125 -7.83 14.05 6.20
CA VAL A 125 -7.90 13.23 4.98
C VAL A 125 -7.38 11.81 5.25
N ALA A 126 -6.27 11.66 5.97
CA ALA A 126 -5.72 10.36 6.31
C ALA A 126 -6.68 9.53 7.18
N ILE A 127 -7.35 10.14 8.17
CA ILE A 127 -8.32 9.46 9.04
C ILE A 127 -9.55 9.02 8.23
N GLN A 128 -10.12 9.91 7.42
CA GLN A 128 -11.30 9.62 6.58
C GLN A 128 -11.07 8.46 5.61
N ASN A 129 -9.82 8.28 5.17
CA ASN A 129 -9.44 7.23 4.23
C ASN A 129 -8.74 6.04 4.90
N GLU A 130 -8.89 5.89 6.22
CA GLU A 130 -8.35 4.76 7.00
C GLU A 130 -6.80 4.61 6.96
N GLU A 131 -6.09 5.65 6.55
CA GLU A 131 -4.63 5.77 6.56
C GLU A 131 -4.09 6.14 7.94
N LYS A 132 -4.56 5.42 8.98
CA LYS A 132 -4.29 5.70 10.40
C LYS A 132 -2.80 5.65 10.80
N ASN A 133 -1.96 5.00 10.01
CA ASN A 133 -0.49 5.03 10.24
C ASN A 133 0.08 6.41 9.87
N LEU A 134 -0.31 6.97 8.72
CA LEU A 134 0.10 8.32 8.30
C LEU A 134 -0.52 9.37 9.21
N ALA A 135 -1.79 9.22 9.57
CA ALA A 135 -2.44 10.10 10.54
C ALA A 135 -1.68 10.12 11.88
N TYR A 136 -1.24 8.96 12.37
CA TYR A 136 -0.44 8.87 13.60
C TYR A 136 0.88 9.63 13.49
N GLU A 137 1.60 9.44 12.37
CA GLU A 137 2.86 10.15 12.10
C GLU A 137 2.66 11.67 12.04
N MET A 138 1.57 12.13 11.42
CA MET A 138 1.20 13.54 11.37
C MET A 138 0.91 14.10 12.77
N VAL A 139 0.19 13.36 13.62
CA VAL A 139 -0.07 13.77 15.02
C VAL A 139 1.23 13.84 15.83
N GLU A 140 2.14 12.88 15.67
CA GLU A 140 3.45 12.94 16.32
C GLU A 140 4.28 14.14 15.84
N PHE A 141 4.17 14.50 14.57
CA PHE A 141 4.81 15.71 14.06
C PHE A 141 4.16 16.99 14.62
N GLU A 142 2.83 17.06 14.71
CA GLU A 142 2.15 18.18 15.38
C GLU A 142 2.61 18.32 16.84
N LYS A 143 2.70 17.21 17.59
CA LYS A 143 3.21 17.20 18.98
C LYS A 143 4.63 17.73 19.09
N LEU A 144 5.50 17.35 18.16
CA LEU A 144 6.88 17.84 18.11
C LEU A 144 6.91 19.37 17.98
N ILE A 145 6.12 19.93 17.07
CA ILE A 145 6.04 21.38 16.85
C ILE A 145 5.48 22.09 18.10
N GLU A 146 4.37 21.60 18.64
CA GLU A 146 3.70 22.20 19.81
C GLU A 146 4.58 22.13 21.08
N SER A 147 5.39 21.08 21.25
CA SER A 147 6.28 20.96 22.42
C SER A 147 7.47 21.93 22.41
N GLN A 148 7.89 22.39 21.24
CA GLN A 148 9.13 23.15 21.05
C GLN A 148 8.89 24.64 20.87
N TYR A 149 7.69 25.04 20.46
CA TYR A 149 7.41 26.41 20.05
C TYR A 149 6.11 26.93 20.64
N ILE A 150 6.10 28.22 21.01
CA ILE A 150 4.87 28.92 21.40
C ILE A 150 4.07 29.21 20.12
N THR A 151 3.26 28.24 19.69
CA THR A 151 2.40 28.31 18.50
C THR A 151 1.18 29.23 18.71
N ARG A 152 0.91 29.61 19.97
CA ARG A 152 -0.36 30.24 20.42
C ARG A 152 -1.57 29.37 20.03
N SER A 153 -1.40 28.05 20.11
CA SER A 153 -2.49 27.10 19.96
C SER A 153 -3.56 27.31 21.04
N ILE A 154 -4.79 26.87 20.74
CA ILE A 154 -5.92 26.95 21.66
C ILE A 154 -5.57 26.15 22.93
N SER A 155 -5.96 26.67 24.09
CA SER A 155 -5.85 25.95 25.36
C SER A 155 -6.46 24.55 25.23
N GLY A 156 -5.70 23.51 25.54
CA GLY A 156 -6.14 22.11 25.42
C GLY A 156 -5.64 21.35 24.19
N ARG A 157 -4.96 22.01 23.22
CA ARG A 157 -4.44 21.31 22.03
C ARG A 157 -3.47 20.18 22.36
N ALA A 158 -2.62 20.35 23.37
CA ALA A 158 -1.70 19.30 23.80
C ALA A 158 -2.44 18.04 24.30
N ASP A 159 -3.55 18.22 25.01
CA ASP A 159 -4.39 17.12 25.51
C ASP A 159 -5.09 16.42 24.34
N GLU A 160 -5.66 17.18 23.40
CA GLU A 160 -6.26 16.65 22.17
C GLU A 160 -5.28 15.77 21.39
N LEU A 161 -4.07 16.26 21.15
CA LEU A 161 -3.04 15.52 20.42
C LEU A 161 -2.61 14.25 21.15
N THR A 162 -2.57 14.29 22.49
CA THR A 162 -2.23 13.13 23.31
C THR A 162 -3.31 12.04 23.21
N VAL A 163 -4.59 12.43 23.23
CA VAL A 163 -5.71 11.51 23.03
C VAL A 163 -5.68 10.92 21.61
N GLN A 164 -5.55 11.76 20.58
CA GLN A 164 -5.49 11.31 19.18
C GLN A 164 -4.33 10.34 18.94
N ALA A 165 -3.14 10.65 19.44
CA ALA A 165 -1.97 9.77 19.32
C ALA A 165 -2.23 8.40 19.96
N LYS A 166 -2.84 8.38 21.16
CA LYS A 166 -3.17 7.14 21.87
C LYS A 166 -4.18 6.30 21.10
N GLU A 167 -5.26 6.89 20.61
CA GLU A 167 -6.32 6.18 19.88
C GLU A 167 -5.83 5.63 18.54
N LEU A 168 -5.07 6.42 17.79
CA LEU A 168 -4.46 5.99 16.53
C LEU A 168 -3.44 4.87 16.76
N SER A 169 -2.59 5.01 17.78
CA SER A 169 -1.61 3.98 18.16
C SER A 169 -2.30 2.66 18.52
N GLN A 170 -3.34 2.70 19.35
CA GLN A 170 -4.14 1.51 19.71
C GLN A 170 -4.77 0.86 18.47
N SER A 171 -5.37 1.66 17.59
CA SER A 171 -5.96 1.16 16.34
C SER A 171 -4.92 0.51 15.43
N ASN A 172 -3.74 1.12 15.29
CA ASN A 172 -2.62 0.58 14.52
C ASN A 172 -2.10 -0.74 15.09
N VAL A 173 -2.02 -0.88 16.43
CA VAL A 173 -1.64 -2.14 17.08
C VAL A 173 -2.67 -3.24 16.80
N ILE A 174 -3.97 -2.94 16.90
CA ILE A 174 -5.04 -3.90 16.60
C ILE A 174 -4.98 -4.34 15.13
N ALA A 175 -4.91 -3.39 14.20
CA ALA A 175 -4.79 -3.68 12.77
C ALA A 175 -3.56 -4.53 12.45
N SER A 176 -2.42 -4.24 13.07
CA SER A 176 -1.18 -4.99 12.90
C SER A 176 -1.33 -6.43 13.38
N LYS A 177 -1.87 -6.65 14.59
CA LYS A 177 -2.10 -8.00 15.12
C LYS A 177 -3.05 -8.82 14.25
N LEU A 178 -4.17 -8.23 13.82
CA LEU A 178 -5.15 -8.90 12.96
C LEU A 178 -4.61 -9.20 11.56
N SER A 179 -3.92 -8.25 10.93
CA SER A 179 -3.33 -8.44 9.61
C SER A 179 -2.20 -9.49 9.62
N ASN A 180 -1.35 -9.49 10.66
CA ASN A 180 -0.34 -10.52 10.85
C ASN A 180 -0.97 -11.91 11.02
N LEU A 181 -2.00 -12.02 11.88
CA LEU A 181 -2.73 -13.27 12.06
C LEU A 181 -3.35 -13.76 10.74
N SER A 182 -4.06 -12.89 10.03
CA SER A 182 -4.65 -13.21 8.72
C SER A 182 -3.60 -13.67 7.71
N LEU A 183 -2.46 -12.99 7.62
CA LEU A 183 -1.39 -13.34 6.68
C LEU A 183 -0.76 -14.69 7.04
N GLN A 184 -0.55 -14.95 8.33
CA GLN A 184 0.02 -16.20 8.82
C GLN A 184 -0.91 -17.39 8.53
N LEU A 185 -2.21 -17.26 8.80
CA LEU A 185 -3.20 -18.30 8.50
C LEU A 185 -3.28 -18.57 6.99
N TYR A 186 -3.26 -17.52 6.17
CA TYR A 186 -3.20 -17.67 4.71
C TYR A 186 -1.93 -18.41 4.27
N GLY A 187 -0.78 -18.10 4.86
CA GLY A 187 0.48 -18.82 4.59
C GLY A 187 0.41 -20.30 4.97
N VAL A 188 -0.23 -20.64 6.10
CA VAL A 188 -0.49 -22.04 6.49
C VAL A 188 -1.41 -22.71 5.46
N PHE A 189 -2.48 -22.04 5.03
CA PHE A 189 -3.39 -22.58 4.03
C PHE A 189 -2.68 -22.88 2.70
N LEU A 190 -1.82 -21.98 2.22
CA LEU A 190 -1.06 -22.19 0.98
C LEU A 190 -0.05 -23.34 1.06
N THR A 191 0.48 -23.64 2.24
CA THR A 191 1.56 -24.62 2.42
C THR A 191 1.05 -26.00 2.83
N ALA A 192 0.03 -26.06 3.68
CA ALA A 192 -0.51 -27.30 4.24
C ALA A 192 -1.89 -27.68 3.68
N GLY A 193 -2.62 -26.73 3.08
CA GLY A 193 -4.02 -26.88 2.72
C GLY A 193 -4.93 -26.91 3.95
N TYR A 194 -6.02 -27.66 3.85
CA TYR A 194 -6.94 -27.93 4.95
C TYR A 194 -6.31 -28.79 6.05
N VAL A 195 -6.76 -28.60 7.30
CA VAL A 195 -6.37 -29.49 8.40
C VAL A 195 -6.85 -30.93 8.13
N LYS A 196 -5.99 -31.91 8.44
CA LYS A 196 -6.23 -33.33 8.09
C LYS A 196 -6.56 -34.21 9.28
N ASN A 197 -6.27 -33.75 10.50
CA ASN A 197 -6.43 -34.52 11.73
C ASN A 197 -6.69 -33.60 12.94
N GLU A 198 -7.17 -34.19 14.03
CA GLU A 198 -7.53 -33.47 15.25
C GLU A 198 -6.35 -32.71 15.88
N LYS A 199 -5.12 -33.23 15.74
CA LYS A 199 -3.92 -32.57 16.25
C LYS A 199 -3.63 -31.26 15.50
N GLU A 200 -3.78 -31.25 14.19
CA GLU A 200 -3.68 -30.03 13.36
C GLU A 200 -4.80 -29.05 13.68
N THR A 201 -6.05 -29.55 13.83
CA THR A 201 -7.19 -28.72 14.26
C THR A 201 -6.90 -27.99 15.57
N LYS A 202 -6.48 -28.72 16.62
CA LYS A 202 -6.13 -28.11 17.92
C LYS A 202 -4.99 -27.11 17.80
N ARG A 203 -3.98 -27.40 16.96
CA ARG A 203 -2.86 -26.48 16.73
C ARG A 203 -3.32 -25.17 16.09
N VAL A 204 -4.19 -25.22 15.08
CA VAL A 204 -4.73 -24.02 14.41
C VAL A 204 -5.62 -23.23 15.37
N GLN A 205 -6.49 -23.90 16.13
CA GLN A 205 -7.34 -23.28 17.16
C GLN A 205 -6.51 -22.53 18.21
N GLN A 206 -5.56 -23.20 18.83
CA GLN A 206 -4.65 -22.59 19.82
C GLN A 206 -3.86 -21.43 19.21
N TYR A 207 -3.39 -21.57 17.97
CA TYR A 207 -2.65 -20.52 17.28
C TYR A 207 -3.49 -19.26 17.06
N PHE A 208 -4.75 -19.45 16.66
CA PHE A 208 -5.71 -18.39 16.40
C PHE A 208 -6.09 -17.65 17.69
N GLU A 209 -6.51 -18.39 18.71
CA GLU A 209 -6.94 -17.84 19.99
C GLU A 209 -5.81 -17.08 20.70
N ALA A 210 -4.59 -17.63 20.70
CA ALA A 210 -3.44 -17.00 21.35
C ALA A 210 -3.03 -15.67 20.70
N ARG A 211 -3.37 -15.44 19.43
CA ARG A 211 -2.98 -14.24 18.67
C ARG A 211 -4.11 -13.27 18.42
N MET A 212 -5.35 -13.65 18.71
CA MET A 212 -6.51 -12.75 18.58
C MET A 212 -6.41 -11.64 19.64
N PRO A 213 -6.30 -10.35 19.24
CA PRO A 213 -6.26 -9.26 20.20
C PRO A 213 -7.60 -9.08 20.91
N LYS A 214 -7.58 -8.49 22.11
CA LYS A 214 -8.79 -8.03 22.80
C LYS A 214 -9.15 -6.63 22.30
N PHE A 215 -10.38 -6.44 21.85
CA PHE A 215 -10.92 -5.16 21.37
C PHE A 215 -12.45 -5.18 21.43
N ASP A 216 -13.05 -3.99 21.35
CA ASP A 216 -14.49 -3.82 21.13
C ASP A 216 -14.73 -3.59 19.63
N ILE A 217 -15.41 -4.53 18.97
CA ILE A 217 -15.67 -4.48 17.53
C ILE A 217 -16.46 -3.23 17.12
N LYS A 218 -17.29 -2.67 18.02
CA LYS A 218 -18.08 -1.46 17.76
C LYS A 218 -17.22 -0.21 17.64
N LYS A 219 -16.02 -0.22 18.24
CA LYS A 219 -15.06 0.89 18.19
C LYS A 219 -14.09 0.81 17.02
N LEU A 220 -14.13 -0.28 16.25
CA LEU A 220 -13.24 -0.48 15.13
C LEU A 220 -13.73 0.26 13.89
N GLY A 221 -12.79 0.86 13.16
CA GLY A 221 -13.04 1.40 11.82
C GLY A 221 -13.01 0.32 10.74
N PHE A 222 -13.08 0.75 9.50
CA PHE A 222 -13.11 -0.15 8.34
C PHE A 222 -11.86 -1.03 8.29
N ARG A 223 -10.66 -0.46 8.47
CA ARG A 223 -9.39 -1.20 8.32
C ARG A 223 -9.26 -2.35 9.32
N GLU A 224 -9.57 -2.11 10.60
CA GLU A 224 -9.46 -3.14 11.63
C GLU A 224 -10.52 -4.24 11.43
N LYS A 225 -11.77 -3.86 11.13
CA LYS A 225 -12.86 -4.81 10.83
C LYS A 225 -12.51 -5.71 9.63
N LEU A 226 -11.97 -5.13 8.57
CA LEU A 226 -11.55 -5.87 7.37
C LEU A 226 -10.53 -6.97 7.72
N TRP A 227 -9.49 -6.64 8.48
CA TRP A 227 -8.48 -7.63 8.89
C TRP A 227 -9.04 -8.67 9.85
N TYR A 228 -9.95 -8.27 10.73
CA TYR A 228 -10.67 -9.20 11.59
C TYR A 228 -11.48 -10.23 10.79
N TYR A 229 -12.29 -9.78 9.83
CA TYR A 229 -13.08 -10.70 8.98
C TYR A 229 -12.19 -11.61 8.14
N LYS A 230 -11.09 -11.10 7.60
CA LYS A 230 -10.11 -11.91 6.85
C LYS A 230 -9.42 -12.95 7.73
N ALA A 231 -9.04 -12.61 8.96
CA ALA A 231 -8.43 -13.56 9.88
C ALA A 231 -9.39 -14.72 10.20
N TYR A 232 -10.66 -14.41 10.48
CA TYR A 232 -11.68 -15.44 10.70
C TYR A 232 -11.97 -16.26 9.45
N LEU A 233 -12.03 -15.64 8.27
CA LEU A 233 -12.23 -16.34 7.01
C LEU A 233 -11.13 -17.39 6.79
N TRP A 234 -9.86 -17.03 6.95
CA TRP A 234 -8.75 -17.98 6.79
C TRP A 234 -8.75 -19.08 7.83
N TYR A 235 -9.08 -18.73 9.07
CA TYR A 235 -9.27 -19.69 10.15
C TYR A 235 -10.37 -20.71 9.82
N SER A 236 -11.52 -20.24 9.34
CA SER A 236 -12.64 -21.09 8.93
C SER A 236 -12.29 -21.96 7.73
N PHE A 237 -11.58 -21.42 6.73
CA PHE A 237 -11.10 -22.20 5.60
C PHE A 237 -10.20 -23.34 6.05
N LEU A 238 -9.20 -23.06 6.90
CA LEU A 238 -8.31 -24.10 7.42
C LEU A 238 -9.07 -25.25 8.08
N LEU A 239 -10.14 -24.94 8.81
CA LEU A 239 -10.97 -25.90 9.53
C LEU A 239 -12.09 -26.53 8.69
N GLN A 240 -12.24 -26.16 7.41
CA GLN A 240 -13.35 -26.58 6.54
C GLN A 240 -14.74 -26.19 7.10
N ASP A 241 -14.79 -25.13 7.91
CA ASP A 241 -16.04 -24.58 8.43
C ASP A 241 -16.63 -23.60 7.42
N PHE A 242 -17.19 -24.15 6.34
CA PHE A 242 -17.70 -23.37 5.21
C PHE A 242 -18.86 -22.44 5.58
N LEU A 243 -19.61 -22.78 6.64
CA LEU A 243 -20.66 -21.91 7.16
C LEU A 243 -20.07 -20.62 7.72
N ASN A 244 -19.00 -20.72 8.52
CA ASN A 244 -18.29 -19.52 8.97
C ASN A 244 -17.49 -18.86 7.84
N CYS A 245 -16.98 -19.59 6.85
CA CYS A 245 -16.39 -18.97 5.65
C CYS A 245 -17.40 -18.02 4.98
N TYR A 246 -18.62 -18.51 4.71
CA TYR A 246 -19.70 -17.69 4.15
C TYR A 246 -20.01 -16.49 5.04
N LYS A 247 -20.20 -16.70 6.36
CA LYS A 247 -20.50 -15.63 7.31
C LYS A 247 -19.46 -14.51 7.30
N TYR A 248 -18.17 -14.85 7.32
CA TYR A 248 -17.10 -13.85 7.37
C TYR A 248 -16.75 -13.26 6.00
N ALA A 249 -16.95 -14.00 4.91
CA ALA A 249 -16.88 -13.45 3.56
C ALA A 249 -18.02 -12.45 3.31
N LEU A 250 -19.25 -12.76 3.73
CA LEU A 250 -20.38 -11.85 3.65
C LEU A 250 -20.13 -10.58 4.47
N LYS A 251 -19.68 -10.71 5.72
CA LYS A 251 -19.30 -9.54 6.54
C LYS A 251 -18.19 -8.70 5.91
N TRP A 252 -17.24 -9.33 5.22
CA TRP A 252 -16.23 -8.61 4.46
C TRP A 252 -16.89 -7.83 3.32
N VAL A 253 -17.68 -8.47 2.46
CA VAL A 253 -18.35 -7.77 1.34
C VAL A 253 -19.26 -6.65 1.84
N SER A 254 -20.12 -6.92 2.84
CA SER A 254 -21.02 -5.93 3.44
C SER A 254 -20.29 -4.74 4.08
N LEU A 255 -19.03 -4.92 4.49
CA LEU A 255 -18.22 -3.81 4.99
C LEU A 255 -17.93 -2.77 3.89
N PHE A 256 -17.88 -3.16 2.62
CA PHE A 256 -17.75 -2.22 1.51
C PHE A 256 -19.07 -1.52 1.20
N ASP A 257 -20.21 -2.14 1.49
CA ASP A 257 -21.53 -1.49 1.40
C ASP A 257 -21.70 -0.44 2.51
N GLU A 258 -21.21 -0.73 3.72
CA GLU A 258 -21.15 0.23 4.83
C GLU A 258 -20.20 1.41 4.55
N TYR A 259 -19.14 1.19 3.77
CA TYR A 259 -18.11 2.19 3.44
C TYR A 259 -17.84 2.26 1.93
N PRO A 260 -18.77 2.79 1.11
CA PRO A 260 -18.68 2.72 -0.36
C PRO A 260 -17.42 3.33 -0.95
N ALA A 261 -16.89 4.41 -0.36
CA ALA A 261 -15.65 5.04 -0.79
C ALA A 261 -14.43 4.09 -0.74
N MET A 262 -14.48 3.03 0.08
CA MET A 262 -13.40 2.05 0.19
C MET A 262 -13.32 1.13 -1.02
N VAL A 263 -14.37 1.03 -1.85
CA VAL A 263 -14.33 0.23 -3.09
C VAL A 263 -13.30 0.82 -4.06
N GLU A 264 -13.31 2.14 -4.25
CA GLU A 264 -12.36 2.83 -5.13
C GLU A 264 -10.93 2.79 -4.57
N LEU A 265 -10.78 2.92 -3.25
CA LEU A 265 -9.48 2.89 -2.58
C LEU A 265 -8.86 1.49 -2.53
N HIS A 266 -9.69 0.45 -2.40
CA HIS A 266 -9.27 -0.93 -2.20
C HIS A 266 -10.02 -1.94 -3.11
N PRO A 267 -9.99 -1.75 -4.44
CA PRO A 267 -10.78 -2.56 -5.37
C PRO A 267 -10.39 -4.03 -5.34
N VAL A 268 -9.09 -4.33 -5.13
CA VAL A 268 -8.61 -5.71 -5.02
C VAL A 268 -9.17 -6.42 -3.78
N PHE A 269 -9.35 -5.70 -2.67
CA PHE A 269 -9.97 -6.30 -1.48
C PHE A 269 -11.46 -6.53 -1.68
N PHE A 270 -12.15 -5.62 -2.36
CA PHE A 270 -13.56 -5.81 -2.70
C PHE A 270 -13.76 -7.03 -3.61
N LEU A 271 -13.00 -7.13 -4.71
CA LEU A 271 -13.07 -8.26 -5.63
C LEU A 271 -12.72 -9.59 -4.95
N LYS A 272 -11.68 -9.62 -4.11
CA LYS A 272 -11.33 -10.83 -3.35
C LYS A 272 -12.42 -11.23 -2.36
N GLY A 273 -13.05 -10.27 -1.67
CA GLY A 273 -14.15 -10.55 -0.76
C GLY A 273 -15.30 -11.24 -1.47
N ASN A 274 -15.73 -10.69 -2.62
CA ASN A 274 -16.76 -11.29 -3.46
C ASN A 274 -16.36 -12.68 -3.97
N ASN A 275 -15.12 -12.86 -4.43
CA ASN A 275 -14.63 -14.17 -4.85
C ASN A 275 -14.72 -15.21 -3.72
N TYR A 276 -14.31 -14.87 -2.49
CA TYR A 276 -14.41 -15.81 -1.36
C TYR A 276 -15.85 -16.03 -0.89
N LEU A 277 -16.74 -15.05 -1.08
CA LEU A 277 -18.17 -15.21 -0.81
C LEU A 277 -18.78 -16.26 -1.76
N LEU A 278 -18.52 -16.11 -3.05
CA LEU A 278 -18.93 -17.07 -4.09
C LEU A 278 -18.32 -18.46 -3.84
N GLU A 279 -17.02 -18.52 -3.55
CA GLU A 279 -16.34 -19.78 -3.23
C GLU A 279 -16.96 -20.47 -2.01
N SER A 280 -17.30 -19.72 -0.96
CA SER A 280 -17.96 -20.27 0.23
C SER A 280 -19.37 -20.79 -0.07
N LEU A 281 -20.14 -20.05 -0.88
CA LEU A 281 -21.47 -20.46 -1.33
C LEU A 281 -21.43 -21.73 -2.19
N PHE A 282 -20.42 -21.85 -3.04
CA PHE A 282 -20.15 -23.05 -3.83
C PHE A 282 -19.90 -24.26 -2.95
N TYR A 283 -19.01 -24.15 -1.94
CA TYR A 283 -18.76 -25.26 -1.00
C TYR A 283 -20.00 -25.64 -0.17
N LEU A 284 -20.88 -24.68 0.11
CA LEU A 284 -22.16 -24.92 0.77
C LEU A 284 -23.26 -25.46 -0.17
N GLN A 285 -23.00 -25.57 -1.47
CA GLN A 285 -23.97 -25.94 -2.51
C GLN A 285 -25.24 -25.07 -2.50
N ASN A 286 -25.12 -23.81 -2.08
CA ASN A 286 -26.24 -22.87 -2.08
C ASN A 286 -26.32 -22.13 -3.42
N VAL A 287 -26.91 -22.78 -4.42
CA VAL A 287 -26.98 -22.28 -5.80
C VAL A 287 -27.75 -20.96 -5.90
N GLU A 288 -28.89 -20.85 -5.21
CA GLU A 288 -29.75 -19.65 -5.24
C GLU A 288 -28.99 -18.38 -4.82
N LYS A 289 -28.33 -18.42 -3.66
CA LYS A 289 -27.53 -17.28 -3.19
C LYS A 289 -26.26 -17.07 -4.01
N TYR A 290 -25.70 -18.13 -4.56
CA TYR A 290 -24.54 -18.02 -5.45
C TYR A 290 -24.91 -17.21 -6.70
N GLU A 291 -26.06 -17.51 -7.32
CA GLU A 291 -26.56 -16.77 -8.48
C GLU A 291 -26.92 -15.33 -8.14
N GLU A 292 -27.51 -15.07 -6.95
CA GLU A 292 -27.83 -13.72 -6.47
C GLU A 292 -26.57 -12.84 -6.37
N HIS A 293 -25.48 -13.36 -5.81
CA HIS A 293 -24.23 -12.60 -5.60
C HIS A 293 -23.29 -12.57 -6.82
N LEU A 294 -23.58 -13.35 -7.87
CA LEU A 294 -22.77 -13.38 -9.09
C LEU A 294 -23.10 -12.23 -10.05
N GLN A 295 -24.32 -11.70 -9.99
CA GLN A 295 -24.83 -10.61 -10.84
C GLN A 295 -24.25 -9.25 -10.43
#